data_AF-A0A7W8MCD8-F1
#
_entry.id   AF-A0A7W8MCD8-F1
#
_cell.length_a   1.000
_cell.length_b   1.000
_cell.length_c   1.000
_cell.angle_alpha   90.00
_cell.angle_beta   90.00
_cell.angle_gamma   90.00
#
_symmetry.space_group_name_H-M   'P 1'
#
loop_
_entity.id
_entity.type
_entity.pdbx_description
1 polymer ?
#
loop_
_entity_poly.entity_id
_entity_poly.type
_entity_poly.pdbx_seq_one_letter_code
_entity_poly.pdbx_strand_id
1 'polypeptide(L)'
;MFDAKKLLDQFLGSQMPGSAGSIGQKGNDLMGMAKANPWKTGALAAVLLGTKTGRSLGSNALKIGGLAVIAGLGYQAYKNYKSGQPAEPTQSLPELLPPPKDSPFSTEPQAVSNDFALSLVRAMIAAAKADGHIDASERSRIMDKVHLSGLGAEAEAFIEAELAKPIDLDALVASAKTEEQRVEIYTASRLTIEPDTRTERGYLDMLAGRLGLPDALVDHIEATVASAKVSL
;
A
#
# COMPACT_ATOMS: atom_id res chain seq x y z
N MET A 1 -11.34 -1.21 22.35
CA MET A 1 -10.64 -2.17 21.47
C MET A 1 -9.90 -1.37 20.43
N PHE A 2 -8.62 -1.69 20.17
CA PHE A 2 -7.77 -0.95 19.25
C PHE A 2 -8.25 -1.09 17.79
N ASP A 3 -8.25 0.00 17.01
CA ASP A 3 -8.71 0.05 15.62
C ASP A 3 -7.51 0.02 14.65
N ALA A 4 -7.20 -1.17 14.13
CA ALA A 4 -6.07 -1.36 13.22
C ALA A 4 -6.30 -0.79 11.82
N LYS A 5 -7.56 -0.57 11.45
CA LYS A 5 -7.93 -0.02 10.13
C LYS A 5 -7.50 1.43 10.07
N LYS A 6 -7.81 2.18 11.13
CA LYS A 6 -7.35 3.55 11.32
C LYS A 6 -5.82 3.64 11.35
N LEU A 7 -5.13 2.70 11.99
CA LEU A 7 -3.68 2.66 12.01
C LEU A 7 -3.09 2.52 10.60
N LEU A 8 -3.59 1.58 9.79
CA LEU A 8 -3.13 1.38 8.41
C LEU A 8 -3.35 2.64 7.56
N ASP A 9 -4.51 3.28 7.71
CA ASP A 9 -4.85 4.52 7.00
C ASP A 9 -3.92 5.68 7.34
N GLN A 10 -3.56 5.84 8.60
CA GLN A 10 -2.66 6.90 9.05
C GLN A 10 -1.19 6.59 8.71
N PHE A 11 -0.75 5.33 8.81
CA PHE A 11 0.62 4.92 8.53
C PHE A 11 0.95 5.01 7.04
N LEU A 12 0.12 4.44 6.17
CA LEU A 12 0.37 4.44 4.72
C LEU A 12 -0.03 5.79 4.07
N GLY A 13 -1.03 6.49 4.63
CA GLY A 13 -1.40 7.82 4.16
C GLY A 13 -0.34 8.89 4.43
N SER A 14 0.48 8.75 5.47
CA SER A 14 1.54 9.71 5.82
C SER A 14 2.86 9.48 5.07
N GLN A 15 3.10 8.27 4.53
CA GLN A 15 4.30 7.96 3.75
C GLN A 15 4.20 8.36 2.26
N MET A 16 3.02 8.75 1.75
CA MET A 16 2.89 9.25 0.37
C MET A 16 3.24 10.75 0.27
N PRO A 17 4.26 11.14 -0.53
CA PRO A 17 4.57 12.54 -0.80
C PRO A 17 3.42 13.18 -1.60
N GLY A 18 2.72 14.14 -0.99
CA GLY A 18 1.59 14.85 -1.62
C GLY A 18 0.34 14.98 -0.74
N SER A 19 0.32 14.30 0.42
CA SER A 19 -0.84 14.25 1.31
C SER A 19 -0.95 15.43 2.32
N ALA A 20 -0.13 16.48 2.24
CA ALA A 20 -0.22 17.60 3.19
C ALA A 20 -0.08 18.96 2.51
N GLY A 21 -1.22 19.62 2.28
CA GLY A 21 -1.33 21.08 2.27
C GLY A 21 -0.94 21.83 0.98
N SER A 22 -1.92 22.61 0.50
CA SER A 22 -1.81 23.72 -0.48
C SER A 22 -2.07 23.42 -1.96
N ILE A 23 -3.32 23.04 -2.26
CA ILE A 23 -3.92 23.08 -3.61
C ILE A 23 -4.59 24.46 -3.90
N GLY A 24 -4.45 25.45 -3.00
CA GLY A 24 -4.99 26.78 -3.23
C GLY A 24 -4.15 27.65 -4.17
N GLN A 25 -2.82 27.49 -4.16
CA GLN A 25 -1.92 28.46 -4.77
C GLN A 25 -1.43 28.08 -6.18
N LYS A 26 -1.29 26.78 -6.49
CA LYS A 26 -0.72 26.30 -7.78
C LYS A 26 -1.72 26.22 -8.95
N GLY A 27 -3.02 26.32 -8.68
CA GLY A 27 -4.05 26.31 -9.72
C GLY A 27 -4.03 27.54 -10.64
N ASN A 28 -3.56 28.68 -10.14
CA ASN A 28 -3.57 29.93 -10.90
C ASN A 28 -2.37 30.04 -11.87
N ASP A 29 -1.21 29.51 -11.49
CA ASP A 29 0.00 29.53 -12.32
C ASP A 29 -0.10 28.58 -13.53
N LEU A 30 -0.75 27.43 -13.36
CA LEU A 30 -0.97 26.48 -14.46
C LEU A 30 -1.97 27.02 -15.50
N MET A 31 -2.98 27.77 -15.04
CA MET A 31 -3.94 28.48 -15.90
C MET A 31 -3.27 29.62 -16.69
N GLY A 32 -2.27 30.28 -16.10
CA GLY A 32 -1.45 31.30 -16.76
C GLY A 32 -0.54 30.73 -17.86
N MET A 33 0.10 29.58 -17.61
CA MET A 33 0.94 28.89 -18.59
C MET A 33 0.15 28.30 -19.77
N ALA A 34 -1.06 27.79 -19.53
CA ALA A 34 -1.92 27.24 -20.60
C ALA A 34 -2.42 28.31 -21.59
N LYS A 35 -2.63 29.54 -21.12
CA LYS A 35 -2.98 30.69 -21.98
C LYS A 35 -1.84 31.12 -22.90
N ALA A 36 -0.59 30.87 -22.52
CA ALA A 36 0.58 31.36 -23.23
C ALA A 36 1.02 30.46 -24.40
N ASN A 37 0.69 29.16 -24.41
CA ASN A 37 1.14 28.22 -25.44
C ASN A 37 0.11 27.11 -25.76
N PRO A 38 -0.98 27.42 -26.47
CA PRO A 38 -2.07 26.46 -26.75
C PRO A 38 -1.73 25.32 -27.73
N TRP A 39 -0.57 25.32 -28.39
CA TRP A 39 -0.27 24.39 -29.50
C TRP A 39 0.89 23.41 -29.26
N LYS A 40 1.53 23.41 -28.08
CA LYS A 40 2.68 22.50 -27.81
C LYS A 40 2.35 21.26 -26.97
N THR A 41 1.09 21.05 -26.60
CA THR A 41 0.66 19.92 -25.74
C THR A 41 -0.46 19.11 -26.40
N GLY A 42 -0.19 18.60 -27.61
CA GLY A 42 -1.02 17.61 -28.28
C GLY A 42 -0.92 16.24 -27.59
N ALA A 43 -1.75 16.02 -26.56
CA ALA A 43 -2.24 14.72 -26.06
C ALA A 43 -3.04 14.92 -24.75
N LEU A 44 -2.69 15.93 -23.94
CA LEU A 44 -3.34 16.21 -22.66
C LEU A 44 -4.64 17.04 -22.76
N ALA A 45 -4.86 17.75 -23.88
CA ALA A 45 -6.03 18.60 -24.05
C ALA A 45 -7.36 17.84 -24.18
N ALA A 46 -7.34 16.58 -24.63
CA ALA A 46 -8.55 15.76 -24.73
C ALA A 46 -9.10 15.35 -23.35
N VAL A 47 -8.24 15.30 -22.33
CA VAL A 47 -8.63 15.02 -20.94
C VAL A 47 -9.21 16.28 -20.27
N LEU A 48 -8.77 17.48 -20.69
CA LEU A 48 -9.18 18.74 -20.08
C LEU A 48 -10.41 19.39 -20.71
N LEU A 49 -10.87 18.92 -21.88
CA LEU A 49 -12.08 19.45 -22.56
C LEU A 49 -13.42 18.90 -22.02
N GLY A 50 -13.43 18.32 -20.83
CA GLY A 50 -14.67 18.20 -20.05
C GLY A 50 -15.72 17.23 -20.63
N THR A 51 -15.30 16.17 -21.31
CA THR A 51 -16.19 15.02 -21.53
C THR A 51 -16.52 14.37 -20.18
N LYS A 52 -17.73 13.81 -20.05
CA LYS A 52 -18.29 13.31 -18.77
C LYS A 52 -17.35 12.37 -17.97
N THR A 53 -16.37 11.74 -18.63
CA THR A 53 -15.33 10.88 -18.04
C THR A 53 -14.26 11.64 -17.24
N GLY A 54 -13.95 12.90 -17.56
CA GLY A 54 -12.94 13.69 -16.85
C GLY A 54 -13.42 14.30 -15.53
N ARG A 55 -14.73 14.47 -15.35
CA ARG A 55 -15.31 15.07 -14.12
C ARG A 55 -15.34 14.09 -12.95
N SER A 56 -15.29 12.77 -13.20
CA SER A 56 -15.21 11.76 -12.14
C SER A 56 -13.81 11.60 -11.56
N LEU A 57 -12.77 12.11 -12.23
CA LEU A 57 -11.39 12.08 -11.74
C LEU A 57 -11.03 13.32 -10.88
N GLY A 58 -11.79 14.40 -10.99
CA GLY A 58 -11.46 15.70 -10.35
C GLY A 58 -12.15 16.00 -9.01
N SER A 59 -13.10 15.17 -8.53
CA SER A 59 -13.82 15.41 -7.26
C SER A 59 -13.54 14.38 -6.18
N ASN A 60 -12.71 13.38 -6.48
CA ASN A 60 -12.31 12.33 -5.54
C ASN A 60 -10.78 12.32 -5.50
N ALA A 61 -10.19 13.28 -4.79
CA ALA A 61 -8.95 12.98 -4.07
C ALA A 61 -9.35 11.92 -3.02
N LEU A 62 -9.44 10.66 -3.45
CA LEU A 62 -9.74 9.53 -2.58
C LEU A 62 -8.67 9.62 -1.49
N LYS A 63 -9.10 9.77 -0.23
CA LYS A 63 -8.26 9.38 0.89
C LYS A 63 -8.12 7.87 0.77
N ILE A 64 -7.17 7.41 -0.03
CA ILE A 64 -6.87 5.99 -0.18
C ILE A 64 -6.22 5.59 1.14
N GLY A 65 -7.01 4.95 2.00
CA GLY A 65 -6.54 4.36 3.24
C GLY A 65 -5.52 3.25 2.96
N GLY A 66 -4.72 2.91 3.97
CA GLY A 66 -3.65 1.92 3.82
C GLY A 66 -4.17 0.54 3.46
N LEU A 67 -5.33 0.17 4.04
CA LEU A 67 -6.06 -1.02 3.63
C LEU A 67 -6.44 -0.99 2.16
N ALA A 68 -6.87 0.16 1.65
CA ALA A 68 -7.28 0.29 0.26
C ALA A 68 -6.11 0.16 -0.71
N VAL A 69 -4.91 0.64 -0.33
CA VAL A 69 -3.67 0.43 -1.11
C VAL A 69 -3.34 -1.06 -1.17
N ILE A 70 -3.31 -1.75 -0.02
CA ILE A 70 -2.97 -3.19 0.05
C ILE A 70 -3.97 -4.01 -0.77
N ALA A 71 -5.27 -3.81 -0.56
CA ALA A 71 -6.32 -4.54 -1.26
C ALA A 71 -6.34 -4.22 -2.77
N GLY A 72 -6.11 -2.96 -3.16
CA GLY A 72 -6.06 -2.54 -4.55
C GLY A 72 -4.90 -3.16 -5.32
N LEU A 73 -3.67 -3.09 -4.76
CA LEU A 73 -2.49 -3.70 -5.36
C LEU A 73 -2.58 -5.23 -5.40
N GLY A 74 -3.05 -5.84 -4.31
CA GLY A 74 -3.27 -7.29 -4.24
C GLY A 74 -4.28 -7.75 -5.28
N TYR A 75 -5.41 -7.04 -5.42
CA TYR A 75 -6.42 -7.33 -6.43
C TYR A 75 -5.86 -7.19 -7.85
N GLN A 76 -5.13 -6.11 -8.15
CA GLN A 76 -4.57 -5.89 -9.47
C GLN A 76 -3.56 -6.98 -9.85
N ALA A 77 -2.65 -7.33 -8.94
CA ALA A 77 -1.70 -8.43 -9.13
C ALA A 77 -2.44 -9.75 -9.39
N TYR A 78 -3.43 -10.07 -8.56
CA TYR A 78 -4.22 -11.29 -8.68
C TYR A 78 -5.00 -11.36 -10.00
N LYS A 79 -5.62 -10.26 -10.42
CA LYS A 79 -6.33 -10.16 -11.70
C LYS A 79 -5.39 -10.37 -12.89
N ASN A 80 -4.21 -9.75 -12.86
CA ASN A 80 -3.23 -9.88 -13.92
C ASN A 80 -2.68 -11.31 -14.01
N TYR A 81 -2.44 -11.94 -12.86
CA TYR A 81 -2.08 -13.36 -12.77
C TYR A 81 -3.15 -14.27 -13.38
N LYS A 82 -4.42 -14.13 -12.95
CA LYS A 82 -5.51 -14.98 -13.48
C LYS A 82 -5.82 -14.73 -14.96
N SER A 83 -5.47 -13.56 -15.50
CA SER A 83 -5.63 -13.24 -16.92
C SER A 83 -4.42 -13.62 -17.79
N GLY A 84 -3.35 -14.17 -17.20
CA GLY A 84 -2.16 -14.60 -17.93
C GLY A 84 -1.34 -13.44 -18.51
N GLN A 85 -1.44 -12.24 -17.92
CA GLN A 85 -0.58 -11.12 -18.29
C GLN A 85 0.87 -11.39 -17.87
N PRO A 86 1.87 -10.72 -18.47
CA PRO A 86 3.23 -10.79 -18.00
C PRO A 86 3.39 -10.09 -16.63
N ALA A 87 4.24 -10.64 -15.77
CA ALA A 87 4.60 -10.07 -14.48
C ALA A 87 5.77 -9.08 -14.61
N GLU A 88 5.54 -7.97 -15.32
CA GLU A 88 6.57 -6.95 -15.55
C GLU A 88 6.19 -5.61 -14.89
N PRO A 89 7.12 -4.95 -14.17
CA PRO A 89 6.91 -3.60 -13.68
C PRO A 89 6.66 -2.64 -14.83
N THR A 90 5.64 -1.78 -14.70
CA THR A 90 5.32 -0.76 -15.71
C THR A 90 5.66 0.63 -15.19
N GLN A 91 6.06 1.53 -16.09
CA GLN A 91 6.38 2.94 -15.75
C GLN A 91 5.13 3.84 -15.63
N SER A 92 3.95 3.29 -15.87
CA SER A 92 2.67 3.96 -15.63
C SER A 92 2.21 3.66 -14.21
N LEU A 93 1.67 4.67 -13.50
CA LEU A 93 0.96 4.42 -12.25
C LEU A 93 -0.02 3.26 -12.48
N PRO A 94 0.04 2.19 -11.66
CA PRO A 94 -1.06 1.27 -11.57
C PRO A 94 -2.31 2.11 -11.34
N GLU A 95 -3.29 2.03 -12.25
CA GLU A 95 -4.57 2.66 -12.00
C GLU A 95 -5.16 1.92 -10.80
N LEU A 96 -4.93 2.47 -9.61
CA LEU A 96 -5.41 1.99 -8.31
C LEU A 96 -6.91 2.18 -8.27
N LEU A 97 -7.60 1.48 -9.16
CA LEU A 97 -9.04 1.38 -9.18
C LEU A 97 -9.40 0.51 -7.99
N PRO A 98 -10.33 0.96 -7.13
CA PRO A 98 -10.83 0.09 -6.09
C PRO A 98 -11.35 -1.20 -6.73
N PRO A 99 -11.08 -2.37 -6.13
CA PRO A 99 -11.65 -3.62 -6.56
C PRO A 99 -13.18 -3.49 -6.66
N PRO A 100 -13.83 -4.23 -7.57
CA PRO A 100 -15.29 -4.27 -7.65
C PRO A 100 -15.90 -4.57 -6.27
N LYS A 101 -17.11 -4.05 -5.99
CA LYS A 101 -17.77 -4.23 -4.69
C LYS A 101 -17.95 -5.70 -4.27
N ASP A 102 -18.11 -6.59 -5.24
CA ASP A 102 -18.27 -8.04 -5.04
C ASP A 102 -16.92 -8.79 -5.07
N SER A 103 -15.80 -8.07 -5.12
CA SER A 103 -14.47 -8.65 -5.08
C SER A 103 -14.17 -9.23 -3.69
N PRO A 104 -13.49 -10.39 -3.62
CA PRO A 104 -12.98 -10.91 -2.36
C PRO A 104 -11.89 -10.01 -1.72
N PHE A 105 -11.31 -9.08 -2.48
CA PHE A 105 -10.44 -8.02 -1.96
C PHE A 105 -11.29 -6.81 -1.56
N SER A 106 -11.42 -6.56 -0.26
CA SER A 106 -12.28 -5.47 0.22
C SER A 106 -11.48 -4.22 0.60
N THR A 107 -11.84 -3.10 -0.01
CA THR A 107 -11.32 -1.77 0.37
C THR A 107 -12.19 -1.07 1.40
N GLU A 108 -13.35 -1.65 1.75
CA GLU A 108 -14.25 -1.06 2.73
C GLU A 108 -13.82 -1.48 4.15
N PRO A 109 -13.44 -0.53 5.02
CA PRO A 109 -13.03 -0.87 6.39
C PRO A 109 -14.08 -1.68 7.15
N GLN A 110 -15.37 -1.54 6.81
CA GLN A 110 -16.45 -2.27 7.49
C GLN A 110 -16.47 -3.77 7.15
N ALA A 111 -16.05 -4.13 5.93
CA ALA A 111 -16.02 -5.50 5.45
C ALA A 111 -14.72 -6.23 5.86
N VAL A 112 -13.65 -5.48 6.14
CA VAL A 112 -12.41 -6.04 6.71
C VAL A 112 -12.56 -6.18 8.23
N SER A 113 -12.34 -7.39 8.76
CA SER A 113 -12.34 -7.59 10.21
C SER A 113 -11.17 -6.83 10.86
N ASN A 114 -11.36 -6.33 12.07
CA ASN A 114 -10.28 -5.64 12.78
C ASN A 114 -9.07 -6.57 13.03
N ASP A 115 -9.33 -7.86 13.27
CA ASP A 115 -8.29 -8.87 13.48
C ASP A 115 -7.45 -9.10 12.23
N PHE A 116 -8.06 -9.07 11.04
CA PHE A 116 -7.30 -9.19 9.81
C PHE A 116 -6.48 -7.92 9.51
N ALA A 117 -7.04 -6.74 9.75
CA ALA A 117 -6.28 -5.49 9.66
C ALA A 117 -5.07 -5.49 10.62
N LEU A 118 -5.24 -6.02 11.85
CA LEU A 118 -4.14 -6.25 12.79
C LEU A 118 -3.05 -7.17 12.22
N SER A 119 -3.44 -8.25 11.54
CA SER A 119 -2.49 -9.14 10.87
C SER A 119 -1.70 -8.45 9.77
N LEU A 120 -2.32 -7.55 9.00
CA LEU A 120 -1.62 -6.77 7.98
C LEU A 120 -0.56 -5.85 8.63
N VAL A 121 -0.91 -5.15 9.72
CA VAL A 121 0.06 -4.33 10.47
C VAL A 121 1.21 -5.20 10.99
N ARG A 122 0.91 -6.39 11.54
CA ARG A 122 1.93 -7.33 12.01
C ARG A 122 2.84 -7.83 10.89
N ALA A 123 2.29 -8.06 9.70
CA ALA A 123 3.06 -8.47 8.53
C ALA A 123 4.04 -7.36 8.10
N MET A 124 3.58 -6.11 8.12
CA MET A 124 4.44 -4.95 7.86
C MET A 124 5.54 -4.82 8.92
N ILE A 125 5.23 -4.92 10.21
CA ILE A 125 6.22 -4.88 11.29
C ILE A 125 7.22 -6.04 11.18
N ALA A 126 6.76 -7.25 10.86
CA ALA A 126 7.62 -8.41 10.65
C ALA A 126 8.56 -8.21 9.47
N ALA A 127 8.06 -7.65 8.36
CA ALA A 127 8.87 -7.30 7.20
C ALA A 127 9.95 -6.26 7.56
N ALA A 128 9.57 -5.18 8.27
CA ALA A 128 10.50 -4.16 8.73
C ALA A 128 11.58 -4.70 9.69
N LYS A 129 11.34 -5.83 10.36
CA LYS A 129 12.29 -6.51 11.25
C LYS A 129 13.14 -7.57 10.56
N ALA A 130 12.88 -7.86 9.28
CA ALA A 130 13.45 -9.00 8.58
C ALA A 130 14.99 -8.95 8.52
N ASP A 131 15.58 -7.76 8.44
CA ASP A 131 17.04 -7.57 8.45
C ASP A 131 17.71 -7.95 9.79
N GLY A 132 16.91 -8.20 10.83
CA GLY A 132 17.34 -8.65 12.15
C GLY A 132 17.89 -7.55 13.07
N HIS A 133 17.82 -6.27 12.70
CA HIS A 133 18.56 -5.20 13.38
C HIS A 133 17.71 -3.98 13.80
N ILE A 134 16.51 -4.19 14.33
CA ILE A 134 15.85 -3.10 15.08
C ILE A 134 16.51 -2.97 16.46
N ASP A 135 17.56 -2.17 16.52
CA ASP A 135 18.19 -1.79 17.78
C ASP A 135 17.33 -0.80 18.58
N ALA A 136 17.76 -0.47 19.81
CA ALA A 136 17.02 0.44 20.68
C ALA A 136 16.88 1.86 20.10
N SER A 137 17.84 2.30 19.28
CA SER A 137 17.81 3.62 18.64
C SER A 137 16.84 3.64 17.46
N GLU A 138 16.82 2.58 16.64
CA GLU A 138 15.87 2.35 15.55
C GLU A 138 14.45 2.33 16.12
N ARG A 139 14.24 1.56 17.19
CA ARG A 139 12.96 1.49 17.91
C ARG A 139 12.51 2.87 18.38
N SER A 140 13.40 3.64 19.02
CA SER A 140 13.07 4.99 19.49
C SER A 140 12.63 5.88 18.33
N ARG A 141 13.36 5.87 17.20
CA ARG A 141 13.00 6.66 16.02
C ARG A 141 11.65 6.26 15.42
N ILE A 142 11.33 4.97 15.39
CA ILE A 142 10.02 4.47 14.94
C ILE A 142 8.93 4.99 15.87
N MET A 143 9.14 4.89 17.20
CA MET A 143 8.18 5.37 18.20
C MET A 143 7.99 6.89 18.14
N ASP A 144 9.05 7.66 17.90
CA ASP A 144 8.97 9.12 17.71
C ASP A 144 8.11 9.47 16.49
N LYS A 145 8.31 8.77 15.35
CA LYS A 145 7.48 8.97 14.14
C LYS A 145 6.02 8.59 14.39
N VAL A 146 5.80 7.48 15.08
CA VAL A 146 4.47 7.00 15.49
C VAL A 146 3.78 8.05 16.37
N HIS A 147 4.50 8.64 17.33
CA HIS A 147 3.99 9.70 18.18
C HIS A 147 3.60 10.96 17.40
N LEU A 148 4.49 11.41 16.51
CA LEU A 148 4.26 12.58 15.65
C LEU A 148 3.10 12.39 14.67
N SER A 149 2.79 11.15 14.30
CA SER A 149 1.70 10.84 13.37
C SER A 149 0.30 10.89 14.00
N GLY A 150 0.20 11.06 15.33
CA GLY A 150 -1.09 11.25 16.01
C GLY A 150 -1.98 9.99 16.00
N LEU A 151 -1.36 8.81 16.02
CA LEU A 151 -2.05 7.52 16.01
C LEU A 151 -2.82 7.23 17.31
N GLY A 152 -2.44 7.90 18.41
CA GLY A 152 -3.03 7.75 19.74
C GLY A 152 -2.36 6.64 20.55
N ALA A 153 -2.42 6.75 21.87
CA ALA A 153 -1.63 5.94 22.81
C ALA A 153 -1.83 4.43 22.66
N GLU A 154 -3.03 3.98 22.30
CA GLU A 154 -3.32 2.56 22.09
C GLU A 154 -2.58 1.97 20.88
N ALA A 155 -2.42 2.77 19.82
CA ALA A 155 -1.67 2.38 18.63
C ALA A 155 -0.18 2.32 18.90
N GLU A 156 0.34 3.29 19.65
CA GLU A 156 1.75 3.32 20.06
C GLU A 156 2.08 2.09 20.90
N ALA A 157 1.27 1.80 21.92
CA ALA A 157 1.45 0.64 22.78
C ALA A 157 1.39 -0.69 22.01
N PHE A 158 0.51 -0.78 21.01
CA PHE A 158 0.44 -1.95 20.12
C PHE A 158 1.72 -2.12 19.31
N ILE A 159 2.18 -1.06 18.62
CA ILE A 159 3.40 -1.10 17.80
C ILE A 159 4.61 -1.43 18.66
N GLU A 160 4.75 -0.79 19.82
CA GLU A 160 5.84 -1.05 20.76
C GLU A 160 5.89 -2.53 21.17
N ALA A 161 4.73 -3.09 21.54
CA ALA A 161 4.61 -4.49 21.91
C ALA A 161 4.95 -5.44 20.76
N GLU A 162 4.51 -5.16 19.54
CA GLU A 162 4.83 -5.99 18.36
C GLU A 162 6.30 -5.88 17.92
N LEU A 163 6.90 -4.70 18.05
CA LEU A 163 8.33 -4.50 17.83
C LEU A 163 9.17 -5.31 18.84
N ALA A 164 8.70 -5.47 20.08
CA ALA A 164 9.41 -6.20 21.14
C ALA A 164 9.32 -7.73 21.01
N LYS A 165 8.29 -8.26 20.34
CA LYS A 165 8.13 -9.70 20.12
C LYS A 165 9.12 -10.23 19.08
N PRO A 166 9.48 -11.52 19.07
CA PRO A 166 10.12 -12.13 17.90
C PRO A 166 9.16 -12.15 16.69
N ILE A 167 9.69 -12.31 15.48
CA ILE A 167 8.86 -12.51 14.28
C ILE A 167 8.20 -13.89 14.39
N ASP A 168 6.87 -13.93 14.24
CA ASP A 168 6.07 -15.16 14.24
C ASP A 168 5.34 -15.29 12.88
N LEU A 169 6.00 -15.98 11.95
CA LEU A 169 5.45 -16.20 10.60
C LEU A 169 4.27 -17.17 10.60
N ASP A 170 4.25 -18.14 11.52
CA ASP A 170 3.18 -19.13 11.59
C ASP A 170 1.87 -18.47 12.04
N ALA A 171 1.93 -17.54 13.00
CA ALA A 171 0.78 -16.73 13.38
C ALA A 171 0.26 -15.86 12.22
N LEU A 172 1.16 -15.26 11.43
CA LEU A 172 0.77 -14.46 10.26
C LEU A 172 0.07 -15.33 9.21
N VAL A 173 0.66 -16.47 8.86
CA VAL A 173 0.12 -17.40 7.87
C VAL A 173 -1.24 -17.95 8.32
N ALA A 174 -1.36 -18.34 9.59
CA ALA A 174 -2.60 -18.85 10.16
C ALA A 174 -3.72 -17.80 10.20
N SER A 175 -3.39 -16.51 10.15
CA SER A 175 -4.39 -15.43 10.18
C SER A 175 -5.12 -15.24 8.86
N ALA A 176 -4.51 -15.62 7.73
CA ALA A 176 -5.18 -15.60 6.43
C ALA A 176 -6.07 -16.85 6.25
N LYS A 177 -7.34 -16.61 5.93
CA LYS A 177 -8.36 -17.66 5.74
C LYS A 177 -8.69 -17.91 4.27
N THR A 178 -8.37 -16.96 3.39
CA THR A 178 -8.63 -17.07 1.94
C THR A 178 -7.35 -16.86 1.14
N GLU A 179 -7.37 -17.20 -0.16
CA GLU A 179 -6.23 -16.95 -1.07
C GLU A 179 -5.92 -15.45 -1.16
N GLU A 180 -6.96 -14.63 -1.19
CA GLU A 180 -6.86 -13.17 -1.28
C GLU A 180 -6.23 -12.56 -0.04
N GLN A 181 -6.58 -13.05 1.15
CA GLN A 181 -5.94 -12.61 2.38
C GLN A 181 -4.45 -12.97 2.42
N ARG A 182 -4.06 -14.11 1.82
CA ARG A 182 -2.64 -14.47 1.70
C ARG A 182 -1.92 -13.52 0.74
N VAL A 183 -2.55 -13.15 -0.37
CA VAL A 183 -2.06 -12.11 -1.28
C VAL A 183 -1.90 -10.77 -0.57
N GLU A 184 -2.88 -10.34 0.23
CA GLU A 184 -2.84 -9.07 0.97
C GLU A 184 -1.74 -9.04 2.03
N ILE A 185 -1.52 -10.12 2.78
CA ILE A 185 -0.41 -10.22 3.76
C ILE A 185 0.94 -10.10 3.05
N TYR A 186 1.12 -10.79 1.93
CA TYR A 186 2.37 -10.71 1.16
C TYR A 186 2.55 -9.31 0.56
N THR A 187 1.49 -8.72 0.01
CA THR A 187 1.49 -7.36 -0.54
C THR A 187 1.87 -6.33 0.52
N ALA A 188 1.29 -6.40 1.72
CA ALA A 188 1.63 -5.52 2.84
C ALA A 188 3.11 -5.63 3.24
N SER A 189 3.63 -6.86 3.27
CA SER A 189 5.05 -7.11 3.57
C SER A 189 5.96 -6.52 2.49
N ARG A 190 5.69 -6.78 1.21
CA ARG A 190 6.47 -6.26 0.08
C ARG A 190 6.40 -4.74 -0.05
N LEU A 191 5.28 -4.12 0.34
CA LEU A 191 5.16 -2.66 0.42
C LEU A 191 6.10 -2.06 1.47
N THR A 192 6.36 -2.80 2.55
CA THR A 192 7.09 -2.26 3.71
C THR A 192 8.60 -2.22 3.52
N ILE A 193 9.17 -3.17 2.78
CA ILE A 193 10.61 -3.29 2.55
C ILE A 193 10.96 -3.23 1.07
N GLU A 194 12.20 -2.84 0.76
CA GLU A 194 12.82 -3.16 -0.53
C GLU A 194 13.69 -4.41 -0.35
N PRO A 195 13.55 -5.45 -1.19
CA PRO A 195 14.37 -6.64 -1.09
C PRO A 195 15.78 -6.42 -1.65
N ASP A 196 16.47 -5.38 -1.18
CA ASP A 196 17.83 -5.02 -1.61
C ASP A 196 18.88 -5.90 -0.94
N THR A 197 18.58 -6.42 0.26
CA THR A 197 19.45 -7.36 0.97
C THR A 197 18.99 -8.81 0.78
N ARG A 198 19.94 -9.75 0.90
CA ARG A 198 19.65 -11.19 0.90
C ARG A 198 18.71 -11.61 2.04
N THR A 199 18.76 -10.90 3.17
CA THR A 199 17.93 -11.21 4.34
C THR A 199 16.47 -10.83 4.08
N GLU A 200 16.21 -9.64 3.55
CA GLU A 200 14.86 -9.17 3.17
C GLU A 200 14.25 -10.05 2.08
N ARG A 201 15.03 -10.40 1.04
CA ARG A 201 14.60 -11.35 0.01
C ARG A 201 14.24 -12.71 0.62
N GLY A 202 15.10 -13.26 1.47
CA GLY A 202 14.88 -14.54 2.15
C GLY A 202 13.63 -14.53 3.05
N TYR A 203 13.33 -13.41 3.71
CA TYR A 203 12.08 -13.23 4.46
C TYR A 203 10.87 -13.30 3.54
N LEU A 204 10.86 -12.58 2.42
CA LEU A 204 9.75 -12.61 1.47
C LEU A 204 9.57 -14.01 0.86
N ASP A 205 10.65 -14.69 0.50
CA ASP A 205 10.58 -16.05 -0.05
C ASP A 205 9.98 -17.05 0.95
N MET A 206 10.42 -16.97 2.21
CA MET A 206 9.88 -17.80 3.27
C MET A 206 8.41 -17.50 3.53
N LEU A 207 8.02 -16.22 3.53
CA LEU A 207 6.63 -15.81 3.70
C LEU A 207 5.76 -16.33 2.54
N ALA A 208 6.19 -16.15 1.29
CA ALA A 208 5.49 -16.64 0.10
C ALA A 208 5.28 -18.16 0.15
N GLY A 209 6.34 -18.91 0.46
CA GLY A 209 6.28 -20.36 0.59
C GLY A 209 5.34 -20.83 1.70
N ARG A 210 5.35 -20.17 2.87
CA ARG A 210 4.46 -20.50 4.00
C ARG A 210 3.00 -20.15 3.72
N LEU A 211 2.75 -19.08 2.99
CA LEU A 211 1.42 -18.71 2.50
C LEU A 211 0.95 -19.62 1.33
N GLY A 212 1.82 -20.47 0.79
CA GLY A 212 1.48 -21.32 -0.34
C GLY A 212 1.08 -20.53 -1.59
N LEU A 213 1.70 -19.36 -1.81
CA LEU A 213 1.48 -18.55 -3.01
C LEU A 213 2.25 -19.17 -4.18
N PRO A 214 1.64 -19.36 -5.36
CA PRO A 214 2.37 -19.77 -6.56
C PRO A 214 3.42 -18.73 -6.95
N ASP A 215 4.61 -19.17 -7.39
CA ASP A 215 5.72 -18.29 -7.78
C ASP A 215 5.27 -17.22 -8.80
N ALA A 216 4.52 -17.63 -9.83
CA ALA A 216 3.99 -16.69 -10.83
C ALA A 216 3.08 -15.62 -10.22
N LEU A 217 2.30 -15.94 -9.18
CA LEU A 217 1.48 -14.94 -8.48
C LEU A 217 2.35 -14.01 -7.63
N VAL A 218 3.41 -14.53 -7.01
CA VAL A 218 4.40 -13.72 -6.28
C VAL A 218 5.04 -12.71 -7.21
N ASP A 219 5.49 -13.13 -8.40
CA ASP A 219 6.07 -12.25 -9.43
C ASP A 219 5.11 -11.11 -9.80
N HIS A 220 3.82 -11.42 -9.96
CA HIS A 220 2.80 -10.41 -10.23
C HIS A 220 2.63 -9.40 -9.09
N ILE A 221 2.65 -9.85 -7.84
CA ILE A 221 2.55 -8.97 -6.67
C ILE A 221 3.78 -8.07 -6.61
N GLU A 222 4.97 -8.62 -6.78
CA GLU A 222 6.21 -7.86 -6.75
C GLU A 222 6.27 -6.82 -7.86
N ALA A 223 5.92 -7.18 -9.10
CA ALA A 223 5.87 -6.25 -10.23
C ALA A 223 4.85 -5.12 -10.01
N THR A 224 3.68 -5.45 -9.45
CA THR A 224 2.61 -4.49 -9.16
C THR A 224 3.04 -3.51 -8.06
N VAL A 225 3.63 -4.01 -6.98
CA VAL A 225 4.15 -3.16 -5.89
C VAL A 225 5.33 -2.32 -6.36
N ALA A 226 6.26 -2.86 -7.13
CA ALA A 226 7.39 -2.11 -7.68
C ALA A 226 6.92 -0.94 -8.56
N SER A 227 5.93 -1.18 -9.43
CA SER A 227 5.34 -0.12 -10.28
C SER A 227 4.72 1.01 -9.44
N ALA A 228 4.05 0.64 -8.34
CA ALA A 228 3.45 1.60 -7.42
C ALA A 228 4.51 2.46 -6.72
N LYS A 229 5.63 1.87 -6.28
CA LYS A 229 6.71 2.59 -5.58
C LYS A 229 7.53 3.49 -6.49
N VAL A 230 7.77 3.11 -7.74
CA VAL A 230 8.50 3.94 -8.74
C VAL A 230 7.71 5.18 -9.12
N SER A 231 6.38 5.15 -8.96
CA SER A 231 5.49 6.25 -9.34
C SER A 231 5.20 7.26 -8.21
N LEU A 232 5.77 7.05 -7.02
CA LEU A 232 5.68 7.92 -5.84
C LEU A 232 6.95 8.76 -5.68
#